data_AF-A0A349R2V8-F1
#
_entry.id   AF-A0A349R2V8-F1
#
_cell.length_a   1.000
_cell.length_b   1.000
_cell.length_c   1.000
_cell.angle_alpha   90.00
_cell.angle_beta   90.00
_cell.angle_gamma   90.00
#
_symmetry.space_group_name_H-M   'P 1'
#
loop_
_entity.id
_entity.type
_entity.pdbx_description
1 polymer ?
#
loop_
_entity_poly.entity_id
_entity_poly.type
_entity_poly.pdbx_seq_one_letter_code
_entity_poly.pdbx_strand_id
1 'polypeptide(L)' 'MKKLFYAAAIIAGLFTAGAAQAQVSISVNIGSQPSWGPAGYDYARYYYMPEYNMYYDVPARC' A
#
# COMPACT_ATOMS: atom_id res chain seq x y z
N MET A 1 33.23 42.34 6.46
CA MET A 1 31.75 42.31 6.57
C MET A 1 31.11 41.28 5.63
N LYS A 2 31.44 41.24 4.33
CA LYS A 2 30.92 40.24 3.37
C LYS A 2 31.07 38.75 3.77
N LYS A 3 32.19 38.38 4.41
CA LYS A 3 32.44 37.00 4.90
C LYS A 3 31.45 36.55 5.99
N LEU A 4 31.01 37.47 6.85
CA LEU A 4 29.99 37.21 7.86
C LEU A 4 28.61 37.01 7.23
N PHE A 5 28.33 37.75 6.14
CA PHE A 5 27.08 37.63 5.40
C PHE A 5 26.95 36.25 4.73
N TYR A 6 28.03 35.75 4.12
CA TYR A 6 28.05 34.41 3.54
C TYR A 6 27.93 33.31 4.60
N ALA A 7 28.60 33.46 5.76
CA ALA A 7 28.48 32.51 6.86
C ALA A 7 27.04 32.45 7.42
N ALA A 8 26.40 33.62 7.58
CA ALA A 8 25.01 33.70 8.02
C ALA A 8 24.03 33.05 7.01
N ALA A 9 24.27 33.24 5.71
CA ALA A 9 23.44 32.63 4.67
C ALA A 9 23.51 31.09 4.65
N ILE A 10 24.70 30.52 4.88
CA ILE A 10 24.89 29.06 4.95
C ILE A 10 24.18 28.49 6.18
N ILE A 11 24.34 29.15 7.34
CA ILE A 11 23.70 28.72 8.59
C ILE A 11 22.18 28.78 8.46
N ALA A 12 21.64 29.85 7.87
CA ALA A 12 20.20 29.98 7.62
C ALA A 12 19.66 28.87 6.71
N GLY A 13 20.40 28.50 5.65
CA GLY A 13 19.99 27.43 4.73
C GLY A 13 19.88 26.06 5.41
N LEU A 14 20.76 25.75 6.37
CA LEU A 14 20.73 24.49 7.12
C LEU A 14 19.47 24.32 7.97
N PHE A 15 18.87 25.40 8.47
CA PHE A 15 17.63 25.35 9.25
C PHE A 15 16.36 25.20 8.38
N THR A 16 16.48 25.30 7.06
CA THR A 16 15.33 25.18 6.13
C THR A 16 15.20 23.79 5.50
N ALA A 17 16.16 22.89 5.73
CA ALA A 17 16.10 21.51 5.25
C ALA A 17 15.11 20.69 6.09
N GLY A 18 13.83 20.73 5.71
CA GLY A 18 12.78 19.90 6.30
C GLY A 18 12.90 18.42 5.89
N ALA A 19 12.38 17.52 6.72
CA ALA A 19 12.32 16.10 6.40
C ALA A 19 11.35 15.86 5.21
N ALA A 20 11.86 15.27 4.12
CA ALA A 20 11.02 14.85 3.01
C ALA A 20 10.13 13.68 3.46
N GLN A 21 8.83 13.93 3.61
CA GLN A 21 7.83 12.89 3.87
C GLN A 21 7.52 12.18 2.55
N ALA A 22 8.21 11.08 2.26
CA ALA A 22 7.83 10.20 1.16
C ALA A 22 6.69 9.28 1.64
N GLN A 23 5.50 9.45 1.08
CA GLN A 23 4.39 8.52 1.30
C GLN A 23 4.49 7.39 0.28
N VAL A 24 4.75 6.17 0.73
CA VAL A 24 4.63 4.96 -0.10
C VAL A 24 3.27 4.33 0.21
N SER A 25 2.32 4.51 -0.71
CA SER A 25 1.01 3.85 -0.64
C SER A 25 1.02 2.62 -1.54
N ILE A 26 0.99 1.43 -0.92
CA ILE A 26 0.81 0.16 -1.64
C ILE A 26 -0.64 -0.26 -1.43
N SER A 27 -1.47 -0.07 -2.46
CA SER A 27 -2.85 -0.56 -2.48
C SER A 27 -2.88 -1.99 -3.01
N VAL A 28 -2.73 -2.97 -2.11
CA VAL A 28 -3.01 -4.37 -2.44
C VAL A 28 -4.51 -4.59 -2.29
N ASN A 29 -5.21 -4.92 -3.37
CA ASN A 29 -6.62 -5.34 -3.33
C ASN A 29 -6.72 -6.75 -2.69
N ILE A 30 -6.64 -6.85 -1.37
CA ILE A 30 -6.81 -8.11 -0.61
C ILE A 30 -8.30 -8.39 -0.38
N GLY A 31 -9.08 -8.36 -1.46
CA GLY A 31 -10.53 -8.55 -1.40
C GLY A 31 -11.17 -8.99 -2.70
N SER A 32 -10.39 -9.15 -3.76
CA SER A 32 -10.90 -9.70 -5.03
C SER A 32 -11.08 -11.21 -4.89
N GLN A 33 -12.23 -11.71 -5.34
CA GLN A 33 -12.46 -13.15 -5.49
C GLN A 33 -11.27 -13.76 -6.25
N PRO A 34 -10.71 -14.88 -5.77
CA PRO A 34 -9.60 -15.53 -6.46
C PRO A 34 -9.95 -15.81 -7.93
N SER A 35 -9.00 -15.60 -8.84
CA SER A 35 -9.23 -15.77 -10.29
C SER A 35 -9.62 -17.19 -10.70
N TRP A 36 -9.32 -18.19 -9.87
CA TRP A 36 -9.73 -19.58 -10.08
C TRP A 36 -11.18 -19.85 -9.65
N GLY A 37 -11.84 -18.89 -8.98
CA GLY A 37 -13.24 -18.98 -8.61
C GLY A 37 -14.18 -18.94 -9.83
N PRO A 38 -15.45 -19.34 -9.64
CA PRO A 38 -16.41 -19.45 -10.73
C PRO A 38 -16.79 -18.05 -11.24
N ALA A 39 -16.67 -17.83 -12.54
CA ALA A 39 -17.10 -16.59 -13.19
C ALA A 39 -18.62 -16.57 -13.42
N GLY A 40 -19.29 -15.48 -13.06
CA GLY A 40 -20.73 -15.29 -13.32
C GLY A 40 -21.59 -14.94 -12.11
N TYR A 41 -21.03 -14.94 -10.91
CA TYR A 41 -21.69 -14.46 -9.70
C TYR A 41 -20.81 -13.42 -9.02
N ASP A 42 -21.43 -12.38 -8.45
CA ASP A 42 -20.70 -11.29 -7.78
C ASP A 42 -19.98 -11.77 -6.51
N TYR A 43 -20.40 -12.90 -5.93
CA TYR A 43 -19.85 -13.43 -4.68
C TYR A 43 -20.25 -14.89 -4.42
N ALA A 44 -19.30 -15.69 -3.93
CA ALA A 44 -19.55 -17.01 -3.33
C ALA A 44 -18.76 -17.14 -2.02
N ARG A 45 -19.42 -17.53 -0.92
CA ARG A 45 -18.78 -17.71 0.40
C ARG A 45 -17.90 -18.97 0.44
N TYR A 46 -18.35 -20.07 -0.17
CA TYR A 46 -17.65 -21.34 -0.17
C TYR A 46 -17.51 -21.87 -1.59
N TYR A 47 -16.30 -22.27 -1.98
CA TYR A 47 -16.02 -22.93 -3.25
C TYR A 47 -15.68 -24.40 -3.04
N TYR A 48 -16.41 -25.31 -3.68
CA TYR A 48 -16.09 -26.74 -3.61
C TYR A 48 -14.88 -27.05 -4.50
N MET A 49 -13.83 -27.61 -3.90
CA MET A 49 -12.61 -28.06 -4.57
C MET A 49 -12.63 -29.59 -4.69
N PRO A 50 -13.01 -30.13 -5.86
CA PRO A 50 -13.20 -31.57 -6.04
C PRO A 50 -11.89 -32.37 -5.90
N GLU A 51 -10.75 -31.76 -6.22
CA GLU A 51 -9.42 -32.40 -6.14
C GLU A 51 -9.07 -32.85 -4.72
N TYR A 52 -9.60 -32.12 -3.73
CA TYR A 52 -9.33 -32.34 -2.31
C TYR A 52 -10.60 -32.69 -1.52
N ASN A 53 -11.75 -32.80 -2.21
CA ASN A 53 -13.06 -33.02 -1.61
C ASN A 53 -13.36 -32.07 -0.42
N MET A 54 -13.08 -30.77 -0.59
CA MET A 54 -13.20 -29.78 0.47
C MET A 54 -13.84 -28.48 0.00
N TYR A 55 -14.27 -27.64 0.94
CA TYR A 55 -14.80 -26.30 0.66
C TYR A 55 -13.77 -25.25 1.06
N TYR A 56 -13.41 -24.37 0.13
CA TYR A 56 -12.59 -23.19 0.38
C TYR A 56 -13.46 -22.03 0.85
N ASP A 57 -13.15 -21.46 2.01
CA ASP A 57 -13.80 -20.25 2.52
C ASP A 57 -13.19 -19.01 1.86
N VAL A 58 -14.00 -18.28 1.10
CA VAL A 58 -13.59 -17.02 0.48
C VAL A 58 -13.57 -15.94 1.57
N PRO A 59 -12.39 -15.35 1.88
CA PRO A 59 -12.28 -14.37 2.94
C PRO A 59 -13.26 -13.22 2.75
N ALA A 60 -14.08 -12.94 3.76
CA ALA A 60 -14.85 -11.71 3.78
C ALA A 60 -13.90 -10.54 4.04
N ARG A 61 -14.08 -9.48 3.25
CA ARG A 61 -13.57 -8.13 3.55
C ARG A 61 -13.68 -7.79 5.04
N CYS A 62 -12.57 -7.42 5.66
CA CYS A 62 -12.52 -6.79 6.98
C CYS A 62 -12.64 -5.27 6.87
#